data_AF-A0A3P6FNX7-F1
#
_entry.id   AF-A0A3P6FNX7-F1
#
_cell.length_a   1.000
_cell.length_b   1.000
_cell.length_c   1.000
_cell.angle_alpha   90.00
_cell.angle_beta   90.00
_cell.angle_gamma   90.00
#
_symmetry.space_group_name_H-M   'P 1'
#
loop_
_entity.id
_entity.type
_entity.pdbx_description
1 polymer ?
#
loop_
_entity_poly.entity_id
_entity_poly.type
_entity_poly.pdbx_seq_one_letter_code
_entity_poly.pdbx_strand_id
1 'polypeptide(L)'
;MFSKVGFEAAIVRGWGDMETNVSLMDRISSCRKEISIWKKSYDLNSHEKILWLKAAYELEVSKLHPVRSVMKRLKRELSAAFGLSPSAGDGKAAKVARRRPPSWKRKAQAGKASSKITSSSGHARTTFESSSKRKPDSVPIMFSKVGFEAAIVRGWGDMETNVSLMDRISSCRKEISIWKKSYDLNSHEKILWLKAASNPADLEPLFAGFPSRVTEEMNGLVTRIGNGSSTNVWWDRWIIDSVPRTPDYRPNSVVDLTLKVEDLLNHQIGHRDAEIILKIQPRLSQPDCVMWGFTKSGGYSSKS
;
A
#
# COMPACT_ATOMS: atom_id res chain seq x y z
N MET A 1 1.09 23.68 4.63
CA MET A 1 -0.23 23.13 4.19
C MET A 1 -1.27 24.22 3.95
N PHE A 2 -1.21 25.36 4.67
CA PHE A 2 -2.21 26.44 4.55
C PHE A 2 -1.99 27.41 3.37
N SER A 3 -0.84 27.37 2.69
CA SER A 3 -0.53 28.26 1.56
C SER A 3 -1.08 27.78 0.21
N LYS A 4 -2.06 26.88 0.20
CA LYS A 4 -2.65 26.41 -1.06
C LYS A 4 -3.76 27.37 -1.48
N VAL A 5 -3.60 27.96 -2.68
CA VAL A 5 -4.57 28.87 -3.28
C VAL A 5 -5.97 28.26 -3.24
N GLY A 6 -6.94 29.03 -2.74
CA GLY A 6 -8.35 28.64 -2.68
C GLY A 6 -8.78 27.80 -1.47
N PHE A 7 -7.85 27.33 -0.62
CA PHE A 7 -8.22 26.59 0.60
C PHE A 7 -8.96 27.47 1.61
N GLU A 8 -8.49 28.69 1.85
CA GLU A 8 -9.14 29.65 2.74
C GLU A 8 -10.55 30.00 2.25
N ALA A 9 -10.72 30.23 0.94
CA ALA A 9 -12.03 30.48 0.34
C ALA A 9 -13.00 29.31 0.55
N ALA A 10 -12.52 28.06 0.51
CA ALA A 10 -13.35 26.88 0.79
C ALA A 10 -13.77 26.82 2.27
N ILE A 11 -12.89 27.19 3.20
CA ILE A 11 -13.24 27.29 4.63
C ILE A 11 -14.27 28.39 4.84
N VAL A 12 -14.05 29.58 4.28
CA VAL A 12 -14.97 30.73 4.44
C VAL A 12 -16.35 30.39 3.90
N ARG A 13 -16.46 29.79 2.69
CA ARG A 13 -17.74 29.33 2.14
C ARG A 13 -18.43 28.27 3.00
N GLY A 14 -17.65 27.32 3.53
CA GLY A 14 -18.20 26.24 4.33
C GLY A 14 -18.57 26.66 5.74
N TRP A 15 -17.93 27.69 6.28
CA TRP A 15 -18.24 28.24 7.60
C TRP A 15 -19.48 29.14 7.57
N GLY A 16 -19.67 29.84 6.46
CA GLY A 16 -20.77 30.80 6.28
C GLY A 16 -20.56 32.09 7.08
N ASP A 17 -21.54 32.98 7.01
CA ASP A 17 -21.54 34.22 7.77
C ASP A 17 -21.95 33.99 9.24
N MET A 18 -21.34 34.75 10.15
CA MET A 18 -21.56 34.64 11.59
C MET A 18 -23.01 34.95 11.99
N GLU A 19 -23.73 35.73 11.19
CA GLU A 19 -25.10 36.20 11.46
C GLU A 19 -26.18 35.12 11.33
N THR A 20 -25.88 34.01 10.65
CA THR A 20 -26.86 32.93 10.47
C THR A 20 -26.98 32.09 11.74
N ASN A 21 -28.20 31.97 12.28
CA ASN A 21 -28.50 31.21 13.50
C ASN A 21 -28.50 29.69 13.23
N VAL A 22 -27.35 29.19 12.78
CA VAL A 22 -27.10 27.81 12.36
C VAL A 22 -26.27 27.13 13.44
N SER A 23 -26.60 25.89 13.77
CA SER A 23 -25.89 25.16 14.81
C SER A 23 -24.40 25.03 14.45
N LEU A 24 -23.53 25.02 15.48
CA LEU A 24 -22.09 24.81 15.28
C LEU A 24 -21.80 23.52 14.50
N MET A 25 -22.60 22.47 14.73
CA MET A 25 -22.44 21.18 14.06
C MET A 25 -22.72 21.25 12.56
N ASP A 26 -23.71 22.05 12.14
CA ASP A 26 -24.03 22.25 10.73
C ASP A 26 -22.95 23.07 10.02
N ARG A 27 -22.38 24.07 10.69
CA ARG A 27 -21.23 24.85 10.18
C ARG A 27 -20.00 23.96 10.00
N ILE A 28 -19.68 23.10 10.97
CA ILE A 28 -18.58 22.13 10.85
C ILE A 28 -18.83 21.15 9.68
N SER A 29 -20.06 20.69 9.53
CA SER A 29 -20.45 19.77 8.45
C SER A 29 -20.32 20.42 7.07
N SER A 30 -20.74 21.67 6.94
CA SER A 30 -20.61 22.48 5.72
C SER A 30 -19.15 22.76 5.37
N CYS A 31 -18.32 23.13 6.36
CA CYS A 31 -16.87 23.25 6.21
C CYS A 31 -16.23 21.95 5.68
N ARG A 32 -16.61 20.79 6.23
CA ARG A 32 -16.08 19.50 5.76
C ARG A 32 -16.50 19.20 4.32
N LYS A 33 -17.74 19.52 3.95
CA LYS A 33 -18.25 19.35 2.59
C LYS A 33 -17.45 20.21 1.60
N GLU A 34 -17.25 21.49 1.89
CA GLU A 34 -16.46 22.40 1.04
C GLU A 34 -14.99 21.99 0.96
N ILE A 35 -14.36 21.58 2.07
CA ILE A 35 -12.99 21.06 2.06
C ILE A 35 -12.90 19.77 1.22
N SER A 36 -13.91 18.91 1.26
CA SER A 36 -13.96 17.70 0.43
C SER A 36 -14.07 18.03 -1.05
N ILE A 37 -14.92 18.99 -1.43
CA ILE A 37 -15.06 19.49 -2.81
C ILE A 37 -13.75 20.12 -3.28
N TRP A 38 -13.14 20.96 -2.46
CA TRP A 38 -11.84 21.57 -2.75
C TRP A 38 -10.74 20.51 -2.90
N LYS A 39 -10.70 19.49 -2.04
CA LYS A 39 -9.76 18.38 -2.19
C LYS A 39 -9.98 17.61 -3.48
N LYS A 40 -11.23 17.31 -3.85
CA LYS A 40 -11.52 16.61 -5.11
C LYS A 40 -11.10 17.42 -6.33
N SER A 41 -11.41 18.71 -6.36
CA SER A 41 -10.98 19.61 -7.45
C SER A 41 -9.47 19.84 -7.47
N TYR A 42 -8.81 19.86 -6.31
CA TYR A 42 -7.35 19.98 -6.21
C TYR A 42 -6.61 18.67 -6.53
N ASP A 43 -7.13 17.53 -6.10
CA ASP A 43 -6.56 16.21 -6.41
C ASP A 43 -6.74 15.90 -7.90
N LEU A 44 -7.86 16.31 -8.50
CA LEU A 44 -8.03 16.38 -9.97
C LEU A 44 -6.95 17.25 -10.59
N ASN A 45 -6.66 18.43 -10.03
CA ASN A 45 -5.57 19.28 -10.50
C ASN A 45 -4.20 18.58 -10.41
N SER A 46 -3.93 17.76 -9.38
CA SER A 46 -2.69 16.98 -9.32
C SER A 46 -2.64 15.84 -10.34
N HIS A 47 -3.77 15.15 -10.58
CA HIS A 47 -3.85 14.05 -11.53
C HIS A 47 -3.79 14.55 -12.98
N GLU A 48 -4.60 15.56 -13.31
CA GLU A 48 -4.59 16.24 -14.61
C GLU A 48 -3.22 16.85 -14.89
N LYS A 49 -2.59 17.48 -13.88
CA LYS A 49 -1.21 17.97 -14.01
C LYS A 49 -0.22 16.85 -14.28
N ILE A 50 -0.35 15.70 -13.62
CA ILE A 50 0.51 14.53 -13.89
C ILE A 50 0.30 14.02 -15.32
N LEU A 51 -0.96 13.89 -15.77
CA LEU A 51 -1.28 13.46 -17.14
C LEU A 51 -0.72 14.45 -18.18
N TRP A 52 -0.91 15.75 -17.95
CA TRP A 52 -0.39 16.79 -18.83
C TRP A 52 1.14 16.78 -18.87
N LEU A 53 1.82 16.65 -17.72
CA LEU A 53 3.27 16.55 -17.66
C LEU A 53 3.80 15.30 -18.37
N LYS A 54 3.09 14.16 -18.28
CA LYS A 54 3.42 12.94 -19.02
C LYS A 54 3.29 13.15 -20.53
N ALA A 55 2.14 13.67 -20.98
CA ALA A 55 1.90 13.92 -22.39
C ALA A 55 2.91 14.93 -22.98
N ALA A 56 3.22 16.00 -22.26
CA ALA A 56 4.24 16.97 -22.66
C ALA A 56 5.64 16.35 -22.73
N TYR A 57 5.97 15.43 -21.82
CA TYR A 57 7.24 14.71 -21.83
C TYR A 57 7.35 13.76 -23.02
N GLU A 58 6.30 12.97 -23.29
CA GLU A 58 6.23 12.06 -24.45
C GLU A 58 6.30 12.83 -25.77
N LEU A 59 5.61 13.97 -25.87
CA LEU A 59 5.67 14.86 -27.03
C LEU A 59 7.08 15.43 -27.24
N GLU A 60 7.80 15.78 -26.17
CA GLU A 60 9.17 16.26 -26.29
C GLU A 60 10.14 15.15 -26.72
N VAL A 61 9.96 13.94 -26.18
CA VAL A 61 10.78 12.76 -26.51
C VAL A 61 10.58 12.31 -27.96
N SER A 62 9.38 12.50 -28.53
CA SER A 62 9.05 12.10 -29.91
C SER A 62 9.52 13.09 -30.99
N LYS A 63 10.02 14.27 -30.62
CA LYS A 63 10.60 15.22 -31.60
C LYS A 63 11.84 14.63 -32.24
N LEU A 64 12.09 14.97 -33.51
CA LEU A 64 13.34 14.60 -34.21
C LEU A 64 14.58 15.06 -33.43
N HIS A 65 14.52 16.23 -32.79
CA HIS A 65 15.60 16.82 -32.01
C HIS A 65 15.08 17.24 -30.61
N PRO A 66 15.01 16.31 -29.63
CA PRO A 66 14.51 16.61 -28.29
C PRO A 66 15.40 17.61 -27.54
N VAL A 67 14.79 18.59 -26.87
CA VAL A 67 15.53 19.60 -26.11
C VAL A 67 15.82 19.09 -24.70
N ARG A 68 17.09 18.74 -24.43
CA ARG A 68 17.54 18.15 -23.15
C ARG A 68 17.14 18.96 -21.91
N SER A 69 17.15 20.29 -22.00
CA SER A 69 16.76 21.17 -20.89
C SER A 69 15.26 21.08 -20.58
N VAL A 70 14.41 21.00 -21.61
CA VAL A 70 12.95 20.84 -21.49
C VAL A 70 12.63 19.47 -20.88
N MET A 71 13.24 18.40 -21.38
CA MET A 71 13.07 17.06 -20.80
C MET A 71 13.47 17.01 -19.32
N LYS A 72 14.61 17.62 -18.95
CA LYS A 72 15.08 17.67 -17.56
C LYS A 72 14.11 18.44 -16.66
N ARG A 73 13.52 19.53 -17.17
CA ARG A 73 12.49 20.30 -16.46
C ARG A 73 11.22 19.48 -16.27
N LEU A 74 10.66 18.90 -17.33
CA LEU A 74 9.45 18.08 -17.29
C LEU A 74 9.62 16.89 -16.35
N LYS A 75 10.75 16.17 -16.43
CA LYS A 75 11.05 15.06 -15.52
C LYS A 75 11.11 15.50 -14.05
N ARG A 76 11.69 16.66 -13.76
CA ARG A 76 11.73 17.22 -12.39
C ARG A 76 10.34 17.58 -11.89
N GLU A 77 9.52 18.22 -12.72
CA GLU A 77 8.14 18.59 -12.37
C GLU A 77 7.26 17.35 -12.14
N LEU A 78 7.45 16.32 -12.97
CA LEU A 78 6.76 15.03 -12.85
C LEU A 78 7.16 14.33 -11.55
N SER A 79 8.46 14.25 -11.24
CA SER A 79 8.97 13.76 -9.95
C SER A 79 8.40 14.53 -8.75
N ALA A 80 8.34 15.87 -8.84
CA ALA A 80 7.75 16.71 -7.79
C ALA A 80 6.24 16.45 -7.63
N ALA A 81 5.51 16.25 -8.72
CA ALA A 81 4.07 15.96 -8.70
C ALA A 81 3.77 14.59 -8.09
N PHE A 82 4.62 13.58 -8.28
CA PHE A 82 4.52 12.27 -7.62
C PHE A 82 4.97 12.27 -6.15
N GLY A 83 5.46 13.40 -5.61
CA GLY A 83 6.06 13.44 -4.28
C GLY A 83 7.40 12.70 -4.19
N LEU A 84 7.95 12.27 -5.32
CA LEU A 84 9.27 11.69 -5.47
C LEU A 84 10.28 12.83 -5.59
N SER A 85 10.45 13.62 -4.54
CA SER A 85 11.57 14.56 -4.50
C SER A 85 12.85 13.76 -4.75
N PRO A 86 13.67 14.11 -5.76
CA PRO A 86 15.00 13.54 -5.88
C PRO A 86 15.69 13.84 -4.55
N SER A 87 15.95 12.80 -3.76
CA SER A 87 16.85 12.91 -2.63
C SER A 87 18.13 13.49 -3.21
N ALA A 88 18.50 14.70 -2.79
CA ALA A 88 19.70 15.38 -3.23
C ALA A 88 20.92 14.60 -2.73
N GLY A 89 21.22 13.50 -3.39
CA GLY A 89 22.48 12.78 -3.33
C GLY A 89 23.41 13.34 -4.40
N ASP A 90 24.65 13.59 -4.00
CA ASP A 90 25.78 14.03 -4.82
C ASP A 90 25.91 15.53 -5.09
N GLY A 91 26.10 16.27 -3.99
CA GLY A 91 26.90 17.48 -3.97
C GLY A 91 27.70 17.55 -2.66
N LYS A 92 28.99 17.19 -2.70
CA LYS A 92 29.93 17.48 -1.61
C LYS A 92 30.05 18.99 -1.44
N ALA A 93 29.31 19.59 -0.51
CA ALA A 93 29.57 20.93 -0.01
C ALA A 93 29.06 21.09 1.43
N ALA A 94 30.01 21.42 2.31
CA ALA A 94 29.88 21.97 3.67
C ALA A 94 28.86 21.32 4.64
N LYS A 95 29.40 20.56 5.60
CA LYS A 95 28.73 20.21 6.87
C LYS A 95 28.31 21.49 7.61
N VAL A 96 27.05 21.89 7.48
CA VAL A 96 26.39 22.74 8.47
C VAL A 96 25.85 21.84 9.57
N ALA A 97 26.48 21.92 10.74
CA ALA A 97 26.14 21.16 11.94
C ALA A 97 24.69 21.40 12.36
N ARG A 98 23.80 20.46 12.06
CA ARG A 98 22.46 20.41 12.68
C ARG A 98 22.61 19.96 14.13
N ARG A 99 22.44 20.93 15.04
CA ARG A 99 22.40 20.72 16.49
C ARG A 99 21.32 19.69 16.85
N ARG A 100 21.71 18.71 17.67
CA ARG A 100 20.78 17.78 18.33
C ARG A 100 19.91 18.57 19.34
N PRO A 101 18.61 18.23 19.52
CA PRO A 101 17.78 18.85 20.54
C PRO A 101 18.28 18.52 21.96
N PRO A 102 18.16 19.43 22.96
CA PRO A 102 18.67 19.23 24.32
C PRO A 102 17.94 18.13 25.13
N SER A 103 18.69 17.56 26.07
CA SER A 103 18.50 16.33 26.83
C SER A 103 17.48 16.33 27.98
N TRP A 104 16.55 17.28 28.06
CA TRP A 104 15.57 17.32 29.16
C TRP A 104 14.51 16.18 29.12
N LYS A 105 14.51 15.36 28.06
CA LYS A 105 13.52 14.29 27.84
C LYS A 105 13.96 12.89 28.28
N ARG A 106 14.81 12.78 29.31
CA ARG A 106 15.06 11.50 30.03
C ARG A 106 15.23 11.75 31.53
N LYS A 107 14.12 11.71 32.27
CA LYS A 107 14.05 11.17 33.66
C LYS A 107 12.62 11.25 34.19
N ALA A 108 12.02 10.08 34.45
CA ALA A 108 11.20 9.80 35.63
C ALA A 108 10.76 8.32 35.57
N GLN A 109 11.55 7.46 36.21
CA GLN A 109 11.04 6.26 36.89
C GLN A 109 10.93 6.64 38.37
N ALA A 110 9.79 6.39 39.00
CA ALA A 110 9.66 5.62 40.26
C ALA A 110 8.36 5.92 41.02
N GLY A 111 7.65 4.84 41.36
CA GLY A 111 6.72 4.73 42.49
C GLY A 111 5.24 4.86 42.13
N LYS A 112 4.30 4.15 42.76
CA LYS A 112 4.29 3.02 43.71
C LYS A 112 2.78 2.72 43.95
N ALA A 113 2.47 1.48 44.33
CA ALA A 113 1.27 1.05 45.08
C ALA A 113 -0.07 0.78 44.35
N SER A 114 -0.33 -0.52 44.22
CA SER A 114 -1.55 -1.28 44.56
C SER A 114 -2.75 -0.53 45.15
N SER A 115 -3.95 -0.78 44.60
CA SER A 115 -5.13 -1.13 45.40
C SER A 115 -6.19 -1.85 44.57
N LYS A 116 -6.79 -2.82 45.24
CA LYS A 116 -7.76 -3.84 44.85
C LYS A 116 -9.15 -3.37 45.29
N ILE A 117 -10.15 -3.34 44.41
CA ILE A 117 -11.58 -3.35 44.80
C ILE A 117 -12.37 -4.23 43.81
N THR A 118 -13.23 -5.04 44.41
CA THR A 118 -14.13 -6.08 43.90
C THR A 118 -15.51 -5.56 43.49
N SER A 119 -16.28 -6.46 42.85
CA SER A 119 -17.77 -6.52 42.72
C SER A 119 -18.40 -5.60 41.66
N SER A 120 -19.45 -5.93 40.90
CA SER A 120 -20.46 -7.03 40.92
C SER A 120 -21.32 -7.02 39.63
N SER A 121 -21.92 -8.17 39.30
CA SER A 121 -23.22 -8.42 38.59
C SER A 121 -23.56 -7.59 37.33
N GLY A 122 -23.85 -8.14 36.15
CA GLY A 122 -24.72 -9.28 35.83
C GLY A 122 -26.01 -8.76 35.16
N HIS A 123 -26.30 -9.15 33.91
CA HIS A 123 -27.62 -9.48 33.36
C HIS A 123 -27.51 -9.80 31.86
N ALA A 124 -27.96 -10.99 31.48
CA ALA A 124 -28.21 -11.41 30.11
C ALA A 124 -29.66 -11.09 29.73
N ARG A 125 -29.90 -10.65 28.48
CA ARG A 125 -31.14 -10.98 27.79
C ARG A 125 -31.01 -10.94 26.26
N THR A 126 -31.70 -11.93 25.71
CA THR A 126 -31.88 -12.48 24.36
C THR A 126 -32.51 -11.56 23.29
N THR A 127 -32.03 -11.73 22.04
CA THR A 127 -32.79 -12.03 20.80
C THR A 127 -33.97 -11.14 20.36
N PHE A 128 -33.84 -10.47 19.20
CA PHE A 128 -34.72 -10.72 18.02
C PHE A 128 -34.21 -10.02 16.74
N GLU A 129 -34.60 -10.64 15.64
CA GLU A 129 -34.20 -10.51 14.24
C GLU A 129 -35.04 -9.47 13.48
N SER A 130 -34.45 -8.72 12.54
CA SER A 130 -35.19 -8.24 11.37
C SER A 130 -34.27 -7.91 10.20
N SER A 131 -34.40 -8.72 9.15
CA SER A 131 -33.82 -8.50 7.83
C SER A 131 -34.45 -7.29 7.15
N SER A 132 -33.62 -6.34 6.71
CA SER A 132 -33.95 -5.48 5.58
C SER A 132 -32.68 -5.09 4.82
N LYS A 133 -32.48 -5.81 3.70
CA LYS A 133 -31.45 -5.57 2.69
C LYS A 133 -31.77 -4.26 1.95
N ARG A 134 -31.10 -3.18 2.33
CA ARG A 134 -30.84 -2.03 1.45
C ARG A 134 -29.33 -1.79 1.47
N LYS A 135 -28.73 -1.66 0.29
CA LYS A 135 -27.30 -1.35 0.13
C LYS A 135 -27.01 -0.03 0.86
N PRO A 136 -26.10 0.02 1.85
CA PRO A 136 -25.77 1.28 2.49
C PRO A 136 -24.83 2.07 1.57
N ASP A 137 -25.22 3.30 1.27
CA ASP A 137 -24.28 4.34 0.88
C ASP A 137 -23.13 4.33 1.88
N SER A 138 -21.90 4.21 1.38
CA SER A 138 -20.69 4.11 2.20
C SER A 138 -20.41 5.46 2.87
N VAL A 139 -21.13 5.72 3.95
CA VAL A 139 -20.83 6.81 4.88
C VAL A 139 -19.37 6.64 5.31
N PRO A 140 -18.54 7.70 5.27
CA PRO A 140 -17.14 7.62 5.65
C PRO A 140 -17.00 6.96 7.03
N ILE A 141 -16.38 5.77 7.07
CA ILE A 141 -16.21 4.84 8.22
C ILE A 141 -15.49 5.49 9.43
N MET A 142 -15.13 6.77 9.39
CA MET A 142 -14.51 7.46 10.52
C MET A 142 -15.48 7.82 11.65
N PHE A 143 -16.79 7.99 11.40
CA PHE A 143 -17.71 8.56 12.40
C PHE A 143 -18.32 7.56 13.38
N SER A 144 -18.27 6.26 13.11
CA SER A 144 -18.75 5.22 14.04
C SER A 144 -17.67 4.68 14.97
N LYS A 145 -16.49 5.32 15.02
CA LYS A 145 -15.38 4.83 15.84
C LYS A 145 -15.56 5.25 17.29
N VAL A 146 -15.77 4.25 18.15
CA VAL A 146 -15.88 4.40 19.60
C VAL A 146 -14.76 5.30 20.13
N GLY A 147 -15.15 6.34 20.88
CA GLY A 147 -14.23 7.26 21.55
C GLY A 147 -13.71 8.44 20.72
N PHE A 148 -14.03 8.54 19.41
CA PHE A 148 -13.63 9.71 18.61
C PHE A 148 -14.35 10.99 19.07
N GLU A 149 -15.66 10.90 19.34
CA GLU A 149 -16.46 12.03 19.84
C GLU A 149 -15.94 12.51 21.20
N ALA A 150 -15.66 11.58 22.13
CA ALA A 150 -15.07 11.91 23.43
C ALA A 150 -13.72 12.63 23.30
N ALA A 151 -12.90 12.29 22.30
CA ALA A 151 -11.64 12.99 22.04
C ALA A 151 -11.87 14.42 21.51
N ILE A 152 -12.89 14.64 20.67
CA ILE A 152 -13.27 15.98 20.21
C ILE A 152 -13.76 16.82 21.39
N VAL A 153 -14.68 16.28 22.21
CA VAL A 153 -15.25 16.98 23.36
C VAL A 153 -14.15 17.36 24.36
N ARG A 154 -13.25 16.44 24.72
CA ARG A 154 -12.11 16.74 25.60
C ARG A 154 -11.18 17.81 25.04
N GLY A 155 -10.94 17.77 23.73
CA GLY A 155 -10.01 18.68 23.08
C GLY A 155 -10.60 20.06 22.79
N TRP A 156 -11.92 20.15 22.62
CA TRP A 156 -12.63 21.41 22.42
C TRP A 156 -12.83 22.16 23.75
N GLY A 157 -13.00 21.42 24.84
CA GLY A 157 -13.28 21.98 26.16
C GLY A 157 -14.69 22.52 26.28
N ASP A 158 -15.00 23.08 27.45
CA ASP A 158 -16.29 23.72 27.71
C ASP A 158 -16.37 25.10 27.02
N MET A 159 -17.56 25.42 26.52
CA MET A 159 -17.85 26.67 25.80
C MET A 159 -17.64 27.91 26.67
N GLU A 160 -17.76 27.77 27.99
CA GLU A 160 -17.70 28.87 28.97
C GLU A 160 -16.29 29.42 29.23
N THR A 161 -15.25 28.70 28.82
CA THR A 161 -13.87 29.14 29.06
C THR A 161 -13.47 30.24 28.09
N ASN A 162 -12.96 31.37 28.60
CA ASN A 162 -12.49 32.51 27.80
C ASN A 162 -11.13 32.20 27.12
N VAL A 163 -11.09 31.12 26.35
CA VAL A 163 -9.92 30.58 25.65
C VAL A 163 -10.05 30.93 24.17
N SER A 164 -8.94 31.37 23.56
CA SER A 164 -8.95 31.73 22.15
C SER A 164 -9.39 30.55 21.27
N LEU A 165 -10.09 30.83 20.18
CA LEU A 165 -10.49 29.80 19.20
C LEU A 165 -9.28 28.99 18.71
N MET A 166 -8.12 29.63 18.55
CA MET A 166 -6.89 28.98 18.09
C MET A 166 -6.33 27.98 19.10
N ASP A 167 -6.46 28.27 20.39
CA ASP A 167 -6.05 27.35 21.45
C ASP A 167 -7.00 26.14 21.54
N ARG A 168 -8.31 26.36 21.38
CA ARG A 168 -9.31 25.27 21.30
C ARG A 168 -9.04 24.34 20.11
N ILE A 169 -8.76 24.91 18.93
CA ILE A 169 -8.38 24.10 17.75
C ILE A 169 -7.09 23.32 18.00
N SER A 170 -6.11 23.92 18.67
CA SER A 170 -4.83 23.27 18.99
C SER A 170 -5.00 22.11 19.97
N SER A 171 -5.81 22.30 21.02
CA SER A 171 -6.17 21.26 21.99
C SER A 171 -6.96 20.12 21.34
N CYS A 172 -7.93 20.43 20.46
CA CYS A 172 -8.68 19.44 19.69
C CYS A 172 -7.76 18.60 18.79
N ARG A 173 -6.80 19.23 18.10
CA ARG A 173 -5.80 18.51 17.29
C ARG A 173 -4.92 17.59 18.14
N LYS A 174 -4.53 18.03 19.34
CA LYS A 174 -3.72 17.24 20.27
C LYS A 174 -4.49 15.99 20.72
N GLU A 175 -5.74 16.13 21.16
CA GLU A 175 -6.57 15.00 21.58
C GLU A 175 -6.87 14.04 20.44
N ILE A 176 -7.17 14.53 19.24
CA ILE A 176 -7.34 13.67 18.04
C ILE A 176 -6.05 12.92 17.73
N SER A 177 -4.88 13.56 17.87
CA SER A 177 -3.60 12.88 17.66
C SER A 177 -3.34 11.81 18.72
N ILE A 178 -3.72 12.04 19.98
CA ILE A 178 -3.61 11.05 21.05
C ILE A 178 -4.54 9.88 20.75
N TRP A 179 -5.81 10.16 20.41
CA TRP A 179 -6.78 9.15 20.04
C TRP A 179 -6.31 8.33 18.85
N LYS A 180 -5.75 8.95 17.80
CA LYS A 180 -5.17 8.21 16.66
C LYS A 180 -4.05 7.27 17.09
N LYS A 181 -3.15 7.71 17.98
CA LYS A 181 -2.04 6.88 18.49
C LYS A 181 -2.53 5.73 19.37
N SER A 182 -3.54 5.95 20.22
CA SER A 182 -4.15 4.87 20.99
C SER A 182 -4.97 3.93 20.10
N TYR A 183 -5.54 4.45 19.01
CA TYR A 183 -6.31 3.67 18.06
C TYR A 183 -5.44 2.95 17.03
N ASP A 184 -4.17 3.34 16.83
CA ASP A 184 -3.20 2.64 15.98
C ASP A 184 -2.88 1.21 16.50
N LEU A 185 -3.35 0.83 17.68
CA LEU A 185 -3.47 -0.58 18.09
C LEU A 185 -4.36 -1.39 17.10
N ASN A 186 -5.29 -0.75 16.39
CA ASN A 186 -6.02 -1.35 15.28
C ASN A 186 -5.16 -1.60 14.05
N SER A 187 -4.00 -0.96 13.86
CA SER A 187 -3.12 -1.33 12.74
C SER A 187 -2.49 -2.69 13.00
N HIS A 188 -2.09 -2.98 14.25
CA HIS A 188 -1.59 -4.29 14.65
C HIS A 188 -2.69 -5.34 14.63
N GLU A 189 -3.86 -5.07 15.20
CA GLU A 189 -5.00 -6.00 15.13
C GLU A 189 -5.53 -6.18 13.70
N LYS A 190 -5.51 -5.14 12.86
CA LYS A 190 -5.87 -5.26 11.44
C LYS A 190 -4.80 -6.00 10.65
N ILE A 191 -3.51 -5.86 10.98
CA ILE A 191 -2.44 -6.69 10.41
C ILE A 191 -2.58 -8.13 10.88
N LEU A 192 -2.90 -8.39 12.15
CA LEU A 192 -3.17 -9.73 12.65
C LEU A 192 -4.42 -10.33 12.03
N TRP A 193 -5.48 -9.55 11.86
CA TRP A 193 -6.71 -9.96 11.19
C TRP A 193 -6.47 -10.21 9.71
N LEU A 194 -5.72 -9.35 9.02
CA LEU A 194 -5.32 -9.59 7.63
C LEU A 194 -4.43 -10.83 7.52
N LYS A 195 -3.50 -11.06 8.46
CA LYS A 195 -2.69 -12.28 8.51
C LYS A 195 -3.52 -13.52 8.80
N ALA A 196 -4.51 -13.44 9.69
CA ALA A 196 -5.43 -14.53 10.02
C ALA A 196 -6.39 -14.82 8.85
N ALA A 197 -6.93 -13.80 8.20
CA ALA A 197 -7.77 -13.92 7.01
C ALA A 197 -6.98 -14.30 5.74
N SER A 198 -5.65 -14.19 5.76
CA SER A 198 -4.76 -14.70 4.71
C SER A 198 -4.28 -16.13 5.00
N ASN A 199 -4.90 -16.83 5.95
CA ASN A 199 -4.61 -18.25 6.14
C ASN A 199 -5.01 -18.99 4.86
N PRO A 200 -4.08 -19.64 4.14
CA PRO A 200 -4.38 -20.28 2.86
C PRO A 200 -5.49 -21.35 2.98
N ALA A 201 -5.67 -21.93 4.17
CA ALA A 201 -6.76 -22.86 4.47
C ALA A 201 -8.16 -22.24 4.41
N ASP A 202 -8.32 -20.93 4.62
CA ASP A 202 -9.62 -20.24 4.53
C ASP A 202 -9.97 -19.80 3.10
N LEU A 203 -9.01 -19.89 2.16
CA LEU A 203 -9.26 -19.66 0.74
C LEU A 203 -9.65 -20.93 -0.01
N GLU A 204 -9.38 -22.12 0.55
CA GLU A 204 -9.78 -23.42 -0.01
C GLU A 204 -11.27 -23.48 -0.42
N PRO A 205 -12.24 -22.98 0.39
CA PRO A 205 -13.64 -22.97 0.00
C PRO A 205 -13.95 -22.11 -1.23
N LEU A 206 -13.12 -21.09 -1.56
CA LEU A 206 -13.28 -20.30 -2.79
C LEU A 206 -12.82 -21.06 -4.03
N PHE A 207 -11.95 -22.05 -3.85
CA PHE A 207 -11.47 -22.93 -4.93
C PHE A 207 -12.21 -24.27 -4.97
N ALA A 208 -13.05 -24.57 -3.98
CA ALA A 208 -13.94 -25.73 -3.98
C ALA A 208 -14.87 -25.69 -5.21
N GLY A 209 -14.71 -26.67 -6.10
CA GLY A 209 -15.48 -26.79 -7.34
C GLY A 209 -14.74 -26.33 -8.60
N PHE A 210 -13.58 -25.68 -8.46
CA PHE A 210 -12.65 -25.59 -9.59
C PHE A 210 -11.91 -26.92 -9.72
N PRO A 211 -12.01 -27.64 -10.85
CA PRO A 211 -11.17 -28.81 -11.06
C PRO A 211 -9.72 -28.34 -11.00
N SER A 212 -8.95 -28.90 -10.06
CA SER A 212 -7.52 -28.63 -9.99
C SER A 212 -6.92 -29.01 -11.34
N ARG A 213 -6.51 -28.02 -12.13
CA ARG A 213 -5.98 -28.24 -13.49
C ARG A 213 -4.69 -29.06 -13.48
N VAL A 214 -4.11 -29.24 -12.30
CA VAL A 214 -2.92 -30.05 -12.06
C VAL A 214 -3.35 -31.27 -11.26
N THR A 215 -3.48 -32.41 -11.92
CA THR A 215 -3.63 -33.70 -11.22
C THR A 215 -2.33 -34.03 -10.49
N GLU A 216 -2.35 -34.86 -9.45
CA GLU A 216 -1.11 -35.32 -8.80
C GLU A 216 -0.17 -36.01 -9.79
N GLU A 217 -0.73 -36.68 -10.81
CA GLU A 217 0.03 -37.27 -11.91
C GLU A 217 0.75 -36.20 -12.74
N MET A 218 0.16 -35.02 -12.94
CA MET A 218 0.83 -33.90 -13.61
C MET A 218 1.96 -33.28 -12.77
N ASN A 219 2.03 -33.55 -11.45
CA ASN A 219 3.15 -33.05 -10.64
C ASN A 219 4.49 -33.69 -10.97
N GLY A 220 4.49 -34.87 -11.60
CA GLY A 220 5.71 -35.53 -12.06
C GLY A 220 6.20 -35.11 -13.44
N LEU A 221 5.42 -34.32 -14.19
CA LEU A 221 5.83 -33.83 -15.51
C LEU A 221 6.72 -32.59 -15.38
N VAL A 222 7.84 -32.62 -16.11
CA VAL A 222 8.84 -31.55 -16.15
C VAL A 222 9.25 -31.33 -17.59
N THR A 223 9.40 -30.08 -17.99
CA THR A 223 9.92 -29.72 -19.31
C THR A 223 11.44 -29.91 -19.34
N ARG A 224 11.91 -30.86 -20.14
CA ARG A 224 13.32 -30.99 -20.50
C ARG A 224 13.69 -29.86 -21.45
N ILE A 225 14.67 -29.05 -21.04
CA ILE A 225 15.16 -27.94 -21.85
C ILE A 225 15.93 -28.47 -23.06
N GLY A 226 15.45 -28.14 -24.25
CA GLY A 226 16.12 -28.32 -25.53
C GLY A 226 16.79 -27.00 -25.94
N ASN A 227 16.18 -26.30 -26.92
CA ASN A 227 16.60 -24.99 -27.38
C ASN A 227 16.09 -23.82 -26.51
N GLY A 228 15.16 -24.08 -25.58
CA GLY A 228 14.60 -23.09 -24.65
C GLY A 228 13.60 -22.11 -25.26
N SER A 229 13.24 -22.27 -26.54
CA SER A 229 12.39 -21.32 -27.29
C SER A 229 10.92 -21.36 -26.91
N SER A 230 10.47 -22.46 -26.30
CA SER A 230 9.09 -22.67 -25.86
C SER A 230 8.92 -22.65 -24.34
N THR A 231 10.01 -22.58 -23.58
CA THR A 231 9.97 -22.64 -22.11
C THR A 231 10.17 -21.27 -21.50
N ASN A 232 9.18 -20.83 -20.73
CA ASN A 232 9.23 -19.63 -19.90
C ASN A 232 9.91 -19.91 -18.58
N VAL A 233 10.83 -19.02 -18.18
CA VAL A 233 11.66 -19.21 -16.98
C VAL A 233 10.80 -19.29 -15.71
N TRP A 234 9.73 -18.48 -15.64
CA TRP A 234 8.96 -18.26 -14.42
C TRP A 234 7.69 -19.12 -14.27
N TRP A 235 7.14 -19.59 -15.39
CA TRP A 235 5.82 -20.24 -15.40
C TRP A 235 5.91 -21.74 -15.68
N ASP A 236 6.90 -22.17 -16.45
CA ASP A 236 7.03 -23.56 -16.83
C ASP A 236 7.86 -24.33 -15.79
N ARG A 237 7.46 -25.56 -15.51
CA ARG A 237 8.22 -26.46 -14.63
C ARG A 237 9.33 -27.14 -15.42
N TRP A 238 10.48 -26.48 -15.50
CA TRP A 238 11.70 -27.07 -16.07
C TRP A 238 12.70 -27.53 -15.00
N ILE A 239 12.40 -27.28 -13.72
CA ILE A 239 13.14 -27.79 -12.57
C ILE A 239 12.18 -28.38 -11.55
N ILE A 240 12.59 -29.51 -10.97
CA ILE A 240 11.93 -30.13 -9.81
C ILE A 240 12.49 -29.46 -8.56
N ASP A 241 11.94 -28.32 -8.20
CA ASP A 241 12.13 -27.76 -6.86
C ASP A 241 10.96 -28.17 -5.96
N SER A 242 11.23 -28.28 -4.66
CA SER A 242 10.19 -28.47 -3.64
C SER A 242 9.29 -27.24 -3.48
N VAL A 243 9.73 -26.07 -3.97
CA VAL A 243 9.03 -24.80 -3.86
C VAL A 243 8.96 -24.14 -5.25
N PRO A 244 7.78 -23.66 -5.70
CA PRO A 244 7.68 -22.93 -6.96
C PRO A 244 8.57 -21.70 -6.92
N ARG A 245 9.38 -21.52 -7.95
CA ARG A 245 10.34 -20.43 -8.04
C ARG A 245 9.60 -19.13 -8.33
N THR A 246 9.82 -18.11 -7.52
CA THR A 246 9.25 -16.78 -7.75
C THR A 246 10.25 -15.92 -8.52
N PRO A 247 9.79 -15.01 -9.40
CA PRO A 247 10.69 -14.06 -10.05
C PRO A 247 11.46 -13.21 -9.03
N ASP A 248 12.74 -12.91 -9.28
CA ASP A 248 13.58 -12.08 -8.38
C ASP A 248 13.19 -10.59 -8.50
N TYR A 249 12.13 -10.20 -7.79
CA TYR A 249 11.64 -8.82 -7.75
C TYR A 249 12.58 -7.91 -6.93
N ARG A 250 13.63 -7.39 -7.57
CA ARG A 250 14.45 -6.35 -6.97
C ARG A 250 13.79 -4.97 -7.13
N PRO A 251 13.84 -4.09 -6.10
CA PRO A 251 13.15 -2.78 -6.13
C PRO A 251 13.51 -1.86 -7.31
N ASN A 252 14.68 -2.07 -7.90
CA ASN A 252 15.22 -1.25 -9.00
C ASN A 252 15.42 -2.04 -10.30
N SER A 253 14.91 -3.28 -10.39
CA SER A 253 15.03 -4.11 -11.59
C SER A 253 13.66 -4.31 -12.22
N VAL A 254 13.57 -4.06 -13.52
CA VAL A 254 12.42 -4.50 -14.29
C VAL A 254 12.58 -6.01 -14.46
N VAL A 255 11.66 -6.78 -13.90
CA VAL A 255 11.60 -8.23 -14.08
C VAL A 255 10.82 -8.51 -15.35
N ASP A 256 11.46 -9.15 -16.31
CA ASP A 256 10.78 -9.62 -17.50
C ASP A 256 10.04 -10.94 -17.18
N LEU A 257 8.72 -10.88 -17.06
CA LEU A 257 7.87 -12.04 -16.82
C LEU A 257 7.68 -12.94 -18.05
N THR A 258 8.12 -12.46 -19.22
CA THR A 258 8.09 -13.17 -20.50
C THR A 258 9.45 -13.76 -20.88
N LEU A 259 10.43 -13.70 -19.97
CA LEU A 259 11.77 -14.21 -20.18
C LEU A 259 11.74 -15.71 -20.50
N LYS A 260 12.35 -16.07 -21.64
CA LYS A 260 12.48 -17.46 -22.07
C LYS A 260 13.83 -18.04 -21.69
N VAL A 261 13.89 -19.37 -21.66
CA VAL A 261 15.13 -20.09 -21.38
C VAL A 261 16.17 -19.86 -22.49
N GLU A 262 15.76 -19.68 -23.76
CA GLU A 262 16.66 -19.34 -24.86
C GLU A 262 17.43 -18.04 -24.63
N ASP A 263 16.79 -17.04 -24.01
CA ASP A 263 17.41 -15.75 -23.71
C ASP A 263 18.52 -15.91 -22.67
N LEU A 264 18.31 -16.79 -21.69
CA LEU A 264 19.31 -17.12 -20.66
C LEU A 264 20.47 -17.97 -21.21
N LEU A 265 20.24 -18.75 -22.26
CA LEU A 265 21.28 -19.55 -22.92
C LEU A 265 22.21 -18.71 -23.78
N ASN A 266 21.65 -17.73 -24.48
CA ASN A 266 22.41 -16.86 -25.39
C ASN A 266 23.19 -15.77 -24.67
N HIS A 267 22.77 -15.37 -23.46
CA HIS A 267 23.32 -14.21 -22.79
C HIS A 267 24.26 -14.59 -21.64
N GLN A 268 25.47 -14.04 -21.64
CA GLN A 268 26.38 -14.10 -20.48
C GLN A 268 25.93 -13.24 -19.30
N ILE A 269 24.65 -12.86 -19.22
CA ILE A 269 24.14 -12.17 -18.04
C ILE A 269 24.28 -13.16 -16.88
N GLY A 270 24.98 -12.72 -15.82
CA GLY A 270 25.19 -13.47 -14.57
C GLY A 270 23.89 -13.66 -13.78
N HIS A 271 22.85 -14.20 -14.43
CA HIS A 271 21.62 -14.60 -13.81
C HIS A 271 21.86 -15.93 -13.11
N ARG A 272 21.49 -16.02 -11.84
CA ARG A 272 21.67 -17.22 -11.03
C ARG A 272 21.04 -18.46 -11.67
N ASP A 273 19.93 -18.27 -12.39
CA ASP A 273 19.23 -19.36 -13.10
C ASP A 273 19.99 -19.86 -14.34
N ALA A 274 20.82 -19.04 -14.99
CA ALA A 274 21.63 -19.47 -16.12
C ALA A 274 22.62 -20.56 -15.70
N GLU A 275 23.24 -20.44 -14.52
CA GLU A 275 24.13 -21.48 -13.98
C GLU A 275 23.40 -22.80 -13.74
N ILE A 276 22.12 -22.74 -13.34
CA ILE A 276 21.31 -23.94 -13.10
C ILE A 276 20.94 -24.59 -14.42
N ILE A 277 20.53 -23.79 -15.41
CA ILE A 277 20.25 -24.28 -16.78
C ILE A 277 21.48 -24.97 -17.35
N LEU A 278 22.66 -24.37 -17.23
CA LEU A 278 23.91 -24.95 -17.72
C LEU A 278 24.26 -26.28 -17.05
N LYS A 279 23.92 -26.45 -15.76
CA LYS A 279 24.09 -27.72 -15.04
C LYS A 279 23.14 -28.83 -15.52
N ILE A 280 21.97 -28.48 -16.06
CA ILE A 280 20.99 -29.43 -16.60
C ILE A 280 21.44 -30.02 -17.94
N GLN A 281 22.45 -29.42 -18.59
CA GLN A 281 22.97 -29.82 -19.91
C GLN A 281 21.88 -29.85 -21.00
N PRO A 282 21.35 -28.68 -21.40
CA PRO A 282 20.28 -28.57 -22.37
C PRO A 282 20.72 -29.07 -23.75
N ARG A 283 19.79 -29.70 -24.48
CA ARG A 283 20.05 -30.21 -25.84
C ARG A 283 19.68 -29.16 -26.88
N LEU A 284 20.59 -28.22 -27.13
CA LEU A 284 20.35 -27.05 -27.98
C LEU A 284 19.87 -27.38 -29.41
N SER A 285 20.16 -28.58 -29.93
CA SER A 285 19.73 -29.04 -31.26
C SER A 285 18.31 -29.61 -31.30
N GLN A 286 17.65 -29.76 -30.15
CA GLN A 286 16.31 -30.34 -30.03
C GLN A 286 15.33 -29.30 -29.49
N PRO A 287 14.03 -29.35 -29.86
CA PRO A 287 13.02 -28.54 -29.19
C PRO A 287 12.83 -28.99 -27.74
N ASP A 288 12.27 -28.12 -26.90
CA ASP A 288 11.89 -28.50 -25.53
C ASP A 288 10.84 -29.62 -25.56
N CYS A 289 10.90 -30.53 -24.59
CA CYS A 289 9.94 -31.63 -24.51
C CYS A 289 9.53 -31.93 -23.07
N VAL A 290 8.28 -32.35 -22.87
CA VAL A 290 7.77 -32.74 -21.55
C VAL A 290 8.20 -34.18 -21.25
N MET A 291 8.76 -34.41 -20.07
CA MET A 291 9.23 -35.71 -19.60
C MET A 291 8.80 -35.97 -18.16
N TRP A 292 8.87 -37.23 -17.73
CA TRP A 292 8.69 -37.59 -16.34
C TRP A 292 9.94 -37.26 -15.51
N GLY A 293 9.83 -36.32 -14.57
CA GLY A 293 10.93 -35.78 -13.79
C GLY A 293 11.57 -36.77 -12.80
N PHE A 294 10.85 -37.81 -12.39
CA PHE A 294 11.34 -38.78 -11.41
C PHE A 294 12.17 -39.92 -12.02
N THR A 295 12.30 -39.99 -13.35
CA THR A 295 13.13 -41.00 -14.03
C THR A 295 14.23 -40.34 -14.85
N LYS A 296 15.43 -40.92 -14.83
CA LYS A 296 16.58 -40.41 -15.62
C LYS A 296 16.31 -40.44 -17.12
N SER A 297 15.54 -41.42 -17.61
CA SER A 297 15.17 -41.52 -19.02
C SER A 297 14.10 -40.50 -19.42
N GLY A 298 13.27 -40.05 -18.48
CA GLY A 298 12.08 -39.25 -18.76
C GLY A 298 10.86 -40.05 -19.19
N GLY A 299 11.00 -41.38 -19.27
CA GLY A 299 9.88 -42.27 -19.55
C GLY A 299 9.02 -42.45 -18.31
N TYR A 300 7.70 -42.38 -18.47
CA TYR A 300 6.74 -42.84 -17.49
C TYR A 300 6.61 -44.37 -17.62
N SER A 301 7.00 -45.12 -16.59
CA SER A 301 6.73 -46.56 -16.54
C SER A 301 5.59 -46.81 -15.56
N SER A 302 4.40 -47.12 -16.06
CA SER A 302 3.34 -47.70 -15.24
C SER A 302 3.75 -49.14 -14.92
N LYS A 303 4.35 -49.37 -13.75
CA LYS A 303 4.30 -50.72 -13.17
C LYS A 303 2.92 -50.87 -12.54
N SER A 304 1.98 -51.35 -13.35
CA SER A 304 0.71 -51.92 -12.91
C SER A 304 0.94 -53.23 -12.17
#